data_AF-I6ASD8-F1
#
_entry.id   AF-I6ASD8-F1
#
_cell.length_a   1.000
_cell.length_b   1.000
_cell.length_c   1.000
_cell.angle_alpha   90.00
_cell.angle_beta   90.00
_cell.angle_gamma   90.00
#
_symmetry.space_group_name_H-M   'P 1'
#
loop_
_entity.id
_entity.type
_entity.pdbx_description
1 polymer ?
#
loop_
_entity_poly.entity_id
_entity_poly.type
_entity_poly.pdbx_seq_one_letter_code
_entity_poly.pdbx_strand_id
1 'polypeptide(L)'
;MKTTLPVTRGVPVACFAVIATFVLAAPVPSLRADTQYWNRTAAGLVWANASNANWAAAEDGTTYASWGAGNDAVIVTPSAAIAFGGSNVSAASLVIRNGATFTHTGTGSGGNTGLRITGANGASGSGDFSLTENMDSAASLRVFLESHVAGSTGYNGTITVNSFSNTSSGLYLGADSKNTDAYTGTDANTRIVLNGGALFLNGGLAGNTATLGSLSGSGRIALASVFSVNSGARTLRVEQVTDTIFAGDIGSRTISQGNNSLALTKAGAGSLTIRAGSASGYAGTTTVEQGTLHLVGVFGSDSAGGQNVNQGDFVVKSGATLGLDGTFNLGGAKALTIEDGGVFDAGRTTLDGIGTTTSKGFVFEGRATILFTLGSGDTGDLVTLVDASMVGQSSGAADSIFFNFTNAGDAQAGESYDLIRFGADARAGIALTEYALSQQSTDAGWAGSFSYSEDGKTLQFTVTAVGSTIPEPGAAALLLGGAAVGLLAMRNRIR
;
A
#
# COMPACT_ATOMS: atom_id res chain seq x y z
N MET A 1 6.78 82.68 -9.16
CA MET A 1 6.02 83.11 -10.36
C MET A 1 5.28 81.87 -10.85
N LYS A 2 3.98 81.67 -10.56
CA LYS A 2 2.81 82.09 -11.39
C LYS A 2 3.17 82.03 -12.89
N THR A 3 2.55 81.28 -13.79
CA THR A 3 1.21 80.63 -13.95
C THR A 3 1.40 79.79 -15.25
N THR A 4 0.71 78.71 -15.61
CA THR A 4 -0.72 78.53 -15.92
C THR A 4 -0.87 77.11 -16.53
N LEU A 5 -1.93 76.38 -16.20
CA LEU A 5 -2.45 75.24 -16.97
C LEU A 5 -3.52 75.72 -17.97
N PRO A 6 -3.70 75.04 -19.11
CA PRO A 6 -5.03 74.46 -19.41
C PRO A 6 -4.94 73.06 -20.06
N VAL A 7 -5.71 72.07 -19.58
CA VAL A 7 -7.04 71.61 -20.05
C VAL A 7 -7.04 70.87 -21.41
N THR A 8 -7.16 69.54 -21.26
CA THR A 8 -7.80 68.46 -22.05
C THR A 8 -8.25 68.66 -23.52
N ARG A 9 -7.96 67.63 -24.32
CA ARG A 9 -8.81 66.88 -25.29
C ARG A 9 -7.95 65.75 -25.88
N GLY A 10 -8.17 64.47 -25.58
CA GLY A 10 -9.23 63.64 -26.17
C GLY A 10 -8.66 62.87 -27.36
N VAL A 11 -8.22 61.62 -27.17
CA VAL A 11 -7.84 60.69 -28.25
C VAL A 11 -8.35 59.28 -27.87
N PRO A 12 -9.01 58.56 -28.80
CA PRO A 12 -9.84 57.42 -28.48
C PRO A 12 -9.05 56.11 -28.30
N VAL A 13 -9.66 55.21 -27.52
CA VAL A 13 -9.31 53.81 -27.35
C VAL A 13 -9.28 53.12 -28.72
N ALA A 14 -8.09 52.72 -29.16
CA ALA A 14 -7.92 51.76 -30.23
C ALA A 14 -7.93 50.35 -29.61
N CYS A 15 -9.06 49.65 -29.75
CA CYS A 15 -9.15 48.21 -29.52
C CYS A 15 -8.22 47.48 -30.51
N PHE A 16 -7.02 47.11 -30.06
CA PHE A 16 -6.22 46.11 -30.74
C PHE A 16 -6.85 44.74 -30.48
N ALA A 17 -7.60 44.24 -31.46
CA ALA A 17 -7.93 42.83 -31.54
C ALA A 17 -6.63 42.04 -31.79
N VAL A 18 -6.06 41.48 -30.73
CA VAL A 18 -5.03 40.45 -30.84
C VAL A 18 -5.71 39.21 -31.40
N ILE A 19 -5.54 38.98 -32.71
CA ILE A 19 -5.86 37.70 -33.33
C ILE A 19 -4.82 36.71 -32.78
N ALA A 20 -5.17 36.02 -31.70
CA ALA A 20 -4.44 34.84 -31.26
C ALA A 20 -4.65 33.76 -32.32
N THR A 21 -3.67 33.60 -33.21
CA THR A 21 -3.54 32.40 -34.04
C THR A 21 -3.35 31.21 -33.12
N PHE A 22 -4.45 30.55 -32.78
CA PHE A 22 -4.43 29.17 -32.32
C PHE A 22 -3.86 28.33 -33.46
N VAL A 23 -2.57 28.01 -33.36
CA VAL A 23 -2.04 26.85 -34.06
C VAL A 23 -2.72 25.66 -33.39
N LEU A 24 -3.84 25.22 -33.97
CA LEU A 24 -4.35 23.87 -33.78
C LEU A 24 -3.20 22.96 -34.22
N ALA A 25 -2.40 22.50 -33.25
CA ALA A 25 -1.55 21.35 -33.46
C ALA A 25 -2.50 20.23 -33.88
N ALA A 26 -2.52 19.92 -35.18
CA ALA A 26 -3.18 18.71 -35.65
C ALA A 26 -2.65 17.57 -34.76
N PRO A 27 -3.52 16.73 -34.17
CA PRO A 27 -3.04 15.56 -33.49
C PRO A 27 -2.16 14.81 -34.48
N VAL A 28 -0.86 14.74 -34.18
CA VAL A 28 0.05 13.86 -34.91
C VAL A 28 -0.64 12.50 -34.83
N PRO A 29 -1.00 11.84 -35.94
CA PRO A 29 -1.57 10.51 -35.88
C PRO A 29 -0.49 9.65 -35.23
N SER A 30 -0.67 9.34 -33.94
CA SER A 30 0.09 8.27 -33.30
C SER A 30 -0.20 7.05 -34.17
N LEU A 31 0.83 6.51 -34.84
CA LEU A 31 0.74 5.21 -35.49
C LEU A 31 0.13 4.25 -34.48
N ARG A 32 -1.14 3.91 -34.67
CA ARG A 32 -1.87 3.04 -33.76
C ARG A 32 -1.20 1.68 -33.87
N ALA A 33 -0.73 1.15 -32.74
CA ALA A 33 -0.23 -0.21 -32.67
C ALA A 33 -1.25 -1.18 -33.31
N ASP A 34 -0.79 -2.06 -34.19
CA ASP A 34 -1.67 -3.08 -34.76
C ASP A 34 -2.07 -4.06 -33.65
N THR A 35 -3.32 -4.52 -33.67
CA THR A 35 -3.79 -5.54 -32.73
C THR A 35 -3.48 -6.93 -33.29
N GLN A 36 -2.79 -7.74 -32.49
CA GLN A 36 -2.50 -9.14 -32.80
C GLN A 36 -3.15 -10.06 -31.78
N TYR A 37 -3.61 -11.22 -32.25
CA TYR A 37 -4.43 -12.15 -31.49
C TYR A 37 -3.68 -13.46 -31.22
N TRP A 38 -3.67 -13.90 -29.96
CA TRP A 38 -3.28 -15.26 -29.58
C TRP A 38 -4.54 -16.13 -29.54
N ASN A 39 -4.77 -16.86 -30.63
CA ASN A 39 -5.92 -17.74 -30.83
C ASN A 39 -5.51 -19.21 -31.05
N ARG A 40 -4.21 -19.53 -30.91
CA ARG A 40 -3.70 -20.91 -31.03
C ARG A 40 -3.91 -21.69 -29.74
N THR A 41 -4.19 -22.98 -29.88
CA THR A 41 -4.45 -23.94 -28.78
C THR A 41 -3.36 -25.01 -28.62
N ALA A 42 -2.35 -25.02 -29.49
CA ALA A 42 -1.26 -26.00 -29.39
C ALA A 42 -0.45 -25.80 -28.09
N ALA A 43 0.04 -26.91 -27.52
CA ALA A 43 0.89 -26.88 -26.33
C ALA A 43 2.33 -26.46 -26.68
N GLY A 44 3.04 -25.89 -25.70
CA GLY A 44 4.47 -25.54 -25.85
C GLY A 44 4.73 -24.33 -26.75
N LEU A 45 3.70 -23.54 -27.06
CA LEU A 45 3.85 -22.33 -27.86
C LEU A 45 4.59 -21.25 -27.08
N VAL A 46 5.46 -20.56 -27.80
CA VAL A 46 6.35 -19.53 -27.26
C VAL A 46 5.94 -18.17 -27.79
N TRP A 47 5.98 -17.14 -26.93
CA TRP A 47 5.96 -15.74 -27.31
C TRP A 47 7.40 -15.19 -27.31
N ALA A 48 7.90 -14.83 -28.49
CA ALA A 48 9.22 -14.24 -28.69
C ALA A 48 9.13 -13.07 -29.69
N ASN A 49 10.15 -12.20 -29.70
CA ASN A 49 10.24 -11.05 -30.60
C ASN A 49 10.63 -11.41 -32.05
N ALA A 50 11.11 -12.63 -32.30
CA ALA A 50 11.55 -13.06 -33.62
C ALA A 50 11.13 -14.51 -33.90
N SER A 51 10.66 -14.74 -35.14
CA SER A 51 10.57 -16.05 -35.80
C SER A 51 9.59 -17.07 -35.21
N ASN A 52 8.48 -16.63 -34.62
CA ASN A 52 7.39 -17.50 -34.15
C ASN A 52 6.03 -17.07 -34.73
N ALA A 53 5.53 -17.78 -35.74
CA ALA A 53 4.20 -17.54 -36.31
C ALA A 53 3.09 -18.08 -35.39
N ASN A 54 2.93 -17.46 -34.22
CA ASN A 54 1.96 -17.85 -33.18
C ASN A 54 0.82 -16.84 -32.99
N TRP A 55 0.94 -15.66 -33.60
CA TRP A 55 -0.03 -14.57 -33.50
C TRP A 55 -0.81 -14.41 -34.79
N ALA A 56 -2.06 -13.97 -34.75
CA ALA A 56 -2.89 -13.70 -35.92
C ALA A 56 -3.21 -12.20 -36.03
N ALA A 57 -3.41 -11.69 -37.25
CA ALA A 57 -3.84 -10.29 -37.47
C ALA A 57 -5.36 -10.08 -37.24
N ALA A 58 -6.12 -11.17 -37.14
CA ALA A 58 -7.54 -11.17 -36.86
C ALA A 58 -7.87 -12.25 -35.83
N GLU A 59 -8.93 -12.03 -35.06
CA GLU A 59 -9.33 -12.89 -33.95
C GLU A 59 -9.68 -14.32 -34.39
N ASP A 60 -10.43 -14.45 -35.47
CA ASP A 60 -10.82 -15.71 -36.12
C ASP A 60 -9.73 -16.29 -37.03
N GLY A 61 -8.63 -15.56 -37.20
CA GLY A 61 -7.70 -15.74 -38.29
C GLY A 61 -6.92 -17.05 -38.23
N THR A 62 -6.80 -17.71 -39.39
CA THR A 62 -5.92 -18.86 -39.63
C THR A 62 -4.54 -18.46 -40.16
N THR A 63 -4.35 -17.19 -40.50
CA THR A 63 -3.09 -16.65 -41.03
C THR A 63 -2.25 -16.12 -39.89
N TYR A 64 -1.18 -16.86 -39.58
CA TYR A 64 -0.29 -16.53 -38.47
C TYR A 64 0.89 -15.68 -38.94
N ALA A 65 1.25 -14.70 -38.11
CA ALA A 65 2.35 -13.78 -38.28
C ALA A 65 3.28 -13.81 -37.06
N SER A 66 4.50 -13.28 -37.27
CA SER A 66 5.41 -13.03 -36.17
C SER A 66 4.90 -11.86 -35.31
N TRP A 67 5.22 -11.88 -34.01
CA TRP A 67 4.89 -10.78 -33.11
C TRP A 67 5.63 -9.50 -33.50
N GLY A 68 4.92 -8.38 -33.59
CA GLY A 68 5.51 -7.05 -33.73
C GLY A 68 5.67 -6.39 -32.36
N ALA A 69 6.90 -6.05 -31.97
CA ALA A 69 7.13 -5.36 -30.70
C ALA A 69 6.34 -4.04 -30.63
N GLY A 70 5.65 -3.81 -29.52
CA GLY A 70 4.80 -2.62 -29.32
C GLY A 70 3.38 -2.76 -29.89
N ASN A 71 3.02 -3.90 -30.48
CA ASN A 71 1.63 -4.16 -30.88
C ASN A 71 0.69 -4.34 -29.67
N ASP A 72 -0.60 -4.19 -29.91
CA ASP A 72 -1.62 -4.57 -28.93
C ASP A 72 -1.80 -6.09 -28.94
N ALA A 73 -1.74 -6.71 -27.77
CA ALA A 73 -1.88 -8.16 -27.61
C ALA A 73 -3.28 -8.51 -27.12
N VAL A 74 -4.00 -9.40 -27.82
CA VAL A 74 -5.27 -9.95 -27.36
C VAL A 74 -5.18 -11.47 -27.27
N ILE A 75 -5.27 -12.03 -26.08
CA ILE A 75 -5.34 -13.48 -25.85
C ILE A 75 -6.81 -13.89 -25.78
N VAL A 76 -7.25 -14.63 -26.81
CA VAL A 76 -8.63 -15.14 -26.91
C VAL A 76 -8.74 -16.62 -26.58
N THR A 77 -7.64 -17.37 -26.75
CA THR A 77 -7.56 -18.78 -26.35
C THR A 77 -7.90 -18.93 -24.86
N PRO A 78 -8.91 -19.74 -24.49
CA PRO A 78 -9.24 -20.04 -23.10
C PRO A 78 -8.08 -20.71 -22.36
N SER A 79 -7.76 -20.19 -21.17
CA SER A 79 -6.70 -20.69 -20.30
C SER A 79 -5.36 -20.88 -21.02
N ALA A 80 -4.98 -19.91 -21.84
CA ALA A 80 -3.78 -20.01 -22.68
C ALA A 80 -2.52 -20.25 -21.84
N ALA A 81 -1.76 -21.30 -22.13
CA ALA A 81 -0.44 -21.53 -21.56
C ALA A 81 0.63 -21.01 -22.52
N ILE A 82 1.30 -19.92 -22.13
CA ILE A 82 2.24 -19.19 -22.99
C ILE A 82 3.60 -19.14 -22.31
N ALA A 83 4.65 -19.60 -23.00
CA ALA A 83 6.02 -19.49 -22.52
C ALA A 83 6.74 -18.32 -23.22
N PHE A 84 7.59 -17.57 -22.51
CA PHE A 84 8.42 -16.52 -23.12
C PHE A 84 9.78 -17.04 -23.55
N GLY A 85 10.19 -16.69 -24.77
CA GLY A 85 11.44 -17.15 -25.39
C GLY A 85 12.53 -16.08 -25.45
N GLY A 86 13.70 -16.38 -24.88
CA GLY A 86 15.00 -15.75 -25.17
C GLY A 86 15.24 -14.30 -24.76
N SER A 87 14.21 -13.46 -24.64
CA SER A 87 14.29 -12.05 -24.21
C SER A 87 12.92 -11.53 -23.74
N ASN A 88 12.87 -10.29 -23.23
CA ASN A 88 11.59 -9.63 -22.94
C ASN A 88 10.87 -9.25 -24.23
N VAL A 89 9.60 -9.62 -24.33
CA VAL A 89 8.70 -9.15 -25.37
C VAL A 89 8.02 -7.86 -24.93
N SER A 90 7.67 -6.96 -25.86
CA SER A 90 6.96 -5.72 -25.55
C SER A 90 5.62 -5.67 -26.26
N ALA A 91 4.57 -5.28 -25.53
CA ALA A 91 3.24 -5.00 -26.01
C ALA A 91 2.81 -3.57 -25.59
N ALA A 92 2.05 -2.88 -26.44
CA ALA A 92 1.43 -1.60 -26.08
C ALA A 92 0.36 -1.81 -24.99
N SER A 93 -0.54 -2.76 -25.21
CA SER A 93 -1.53 -3.21 -24.23
C SER A 93 -1.71 -4.72 -24.28
N LEU A 94 -2.26 -5.31 -23.20
CA LEU A 94 -2.58 -6.74 -23.12
C LEU A 94 -4.03 -6.95 -22.68
N VAL A 95 -4.84 -7.59 -23.52
CA VAL A 95 -6.21 -8.00 -23.17
C VAL A 95 -6.29 -9.53 -23.13
N ILE A 96 -6.77 -10.09 -22.02
CA ILE A 96 -6.94 -11.53 -21.82
C ILE A 96 -8.41 -11.79 -21.53
N ARG A 97 -9.09 -12.55 -22.40
CA ARG A 97 -10.54 -12.74 -22.26
C ARG A 97 -10.93 -13.88 -21.33
N ASN A 98 -10.10 -14.93 -21.26
CA ASN A 98 -10.48 -16.21 -20.65
C ASN A 98 -9.33 -16.80 -19.81
N GLY A 99 -8.57 -15.93 -19.13
CA GLY A 99 -7.41 -16.35 -18.33
C GLY A 99 -6.19 -16.75 -19.17
N ALA A 100 -5.00 -16.52 -18.62
CA ALA A 100 -3.75 -17.03 -19.18
C ALA A 100 -2.75 -17.43 -18.08
N THR A 101 -1.82 -18.30 -18.43
CA THR A 101 -0.68 -18.66 -17.60
C THR A 101 0.59 -18.38 -18.38
N PHE A 102 1.45 -17.55 -17.79
CA PHE A 102 2.75 -17.20 -18.35
C PHE A 102 3.88 -17.94 -17.66
N THR A 103 4.80 -18.46 -18.46
CA THR A 103 5.99 -19.20 -18.03
C THR A 103 7.22 -18.76 -18.83
N HIS A 104 8.40 -19.29 -18.53
CA HIS A 104 9.63 -19.13 -19.32
C HIS A 104 10.04 -20.48 -19.93
N THR A 105 10.73 -20.47 -21.08
CA THR A 105 11.11 -21.70 -21.83
C THR A 105 12.39 -22.41 -21.34
N GLY A 106 12.99 -21.95 -20.24
CA GLY A 106 13.88 -22.77 -19.40
C GLY A 106 15.29 -23.17 -19.89
N THR A 107 15.72 -22.94 -21.13
CA THR A 107 17.07 -23.40 -21.57
C THR A 107 17.95 -22.27 -22.15
N GLY A 108 18.98 -21.86 -21.40
CA GLY A 108 20.00 -20.89 -21.84
C GLY A 108 20.54 -20.04 -20.68
N SER A 109 21.80 -19.62 -20.75
CA SER A 109 22.54 -18.93 -19.68
C SER A 109 21.86 -17.64 -19.19
N GLY A 110 21.26 -17.66 -17.99
CA GLY A 110 21.03 -16.49 -17.11
C GLY A 110 20.25 -15.28 -17.67
N GLY A 111 19.57 -15.40 -18.82
CA GLY A 111 18.85 -14.29 -19.44
C GLY A 111 17.52 -13.96 -18.76
N ASN A 112 17.12 -12.69 -18.83
CA ASN A 112 15.78 -12.24 -18.44
C ASN A 112 14.80 -12.52 -19.60
N THR A 113 13.68 -13.17 -19.32
CA THR A 113 12.58 -13.34 -20.28
C THR A 113 11.27 -12.87 -19.67
N GLY A 114 10.30 -12.54 -20.52
CA GLY A 114 8.98 -12.13 -20.05
C GLY A 114 8.33 -11.11 -20.97
N LEU A 115 7.55 -10.22 -20.37
CA LEU A 115 6.69 -9.27 -21.07
C LEU A 115 6.80 -7.88 -20.45
N ARG A 116 6.88 -6.85 -21.30
CA ARG A 116 6.69 -5.45 -20.92
C ARG A 116 5.38 -4.96 -21.51
N ILE A 117 4.46 -4.58 -20.64
CA ILE A 117 3.21 -3.92 -21.02
C ILE A 117 3.45 -2.43 -20.87
N THR A 118 3.55 -1.73 -22.00
CA THR A 118 4.09 -0.37 -22.07
C THR A 118 3.03 0.74 -21.93
N GLY A 119 1.74 0.38 -21.99
CA GLY A 119 0.64 1.34 -22.00
C GLY A 119 0.72 2.40 -23.11
N ALA A 120 1.49 2.14 -24.18
CA ALA A 120 1.84 3.15 -25.19
C ALA A 120 0.63 3.67 -25.99
N ASN A 121 -0.49 2.93 -25.96
CA ASN A 121 -1.75 3.32 -26.59
C ASN A 121 -2.72 4.03 -25.62
N GLY A 122 -2.27 4.36 -24.40
CA GLY A 122 -3.10 4.98 -23.35
C GLY A 122 -3.85 3.99 -22.45
N ALA A 123 -3.63 2.69 -22.59
CA ALA A 123 -4.18 1.68 -21.69
C ALA A 123 -3.20 0.52 -21.48
N SER A 124 -3.04 0.06 -20.24
CA SER A 124 -2.20 -1.12 -19.96
C SER A 124 -2.90 -2.43 -20.36
N GLY A 125 -4.24 -2.44 -20.39
CA GLY A 125 -5.05 -3.58 -20.80
C GLY A 125 -5.87 -4.20 -19.67
N SER A 126 -6.29 -5.45 -19.83
CA SER A 126 -7.25 -6.10 -18.92
C SER A 126 -7.22 -7.63 -18.95
N GLY A 127 -7.80 -8.25 -17.93
CA GLY A 127 -8.03 -9.69 -17.83
C GLY A 127 -7.16 -10.37 -16.78
N ASP A 128 -7.43 -11.64 -16.53
CA ASP A 128 -6.72 -12.36 -15.46
C ASP A 128 -5.55 -13.17 -16.03
N PHE A 129 -4.41 -13.19 -15.33
CA PHE A 129 -3.33 -14.12 -15.63
C PHE A 129 -2.55 -14.56 -14.41
N SER A 130 -1.84 -15.67 -14.57
CA SER A 130 -0.88 -16.16 -13.58
C SER A 130 0.54 -16.20 -14.14
N LEU A 131 1.51 -15.93 -13.28
CA LEU A 131 2.94 -16.12 -13.54
C LEU A 131 3.39 -17.37 -12.79
N THR A 132 3.99 -18.33 -13.50
CA THR A 132 4.40 -19.61 -12.92
C THR A 132 5.74 -20.06 -13.47
N GLU A 133 6.52 -20.73 -12.64
CA GLU A 133 7.73 -21.44 -13.05
C GLU A 133 7.38 -22.77 -13.71
N ASN A 134 7.96 -23.07 -14.88
CA ASN A 134 7.72 -24.34 -15.58
C ASN A 134 8.76 -25.40 -15.20
N MET A 135 9.98 -24.98 -14.83
CA MET A 135 11.09 -25.84 -14.39
C MET A 135 12.10 -25.02 -13.60
N ASP A 136 12.86 -25.65 -12.70
CA ASP A 136 14.01 -25.04 -12.00
C ASP A 136 14.99 -24.44 -13.02
N SER A 137 14.99 -23.11 -13.16
CA SER A 137 15.81 -22.43 -14.16
C SER A 137 16.54 -21.25 -13.54
N ALA A 138 17.79 -21.07 -13.97
CA ALA A 138 18.54 -19.87 -13.67
C ALA A 138 18.02 -18.62 -14.41
N ALA A 139 17.13 -18.77 -15.41
CA ALA A 139 16.50 -17.64 -16.08
C ALA A 139 15.42 -17.00 -15.19
N SER A 140 15.26 -15.68 -15.26
CA SER A 140 14.19 -15.00 -14.53
C SER A 140 13.00 -14.68 -15.44
N LEU A 141 11.79 -14.99 -14.98
CA LEU A 141 10.53 -14.57 -15.61
C LEU A 141 10.10 -13.21 -15.05
N ARG A 142 10.11 -12.17 -15.87
CA ARG A 142 9.78 -10.81 -15.46
C ARG A 142 8.64 -10.24 -16.31
N VAL A 143 7.50 -9.97 -15.68
CA VAL A 143 6.42 -9.24 -16.33
C VAL A 143 6.37 -7.83 -15.77
N PHE A 144 6.43 -6.84 -16.64
CA PHE A 144 6.46 -5.43 -16.27
C PHE A 144 5.15 -4.73 -16.67
N LEU A 145 4.61 -3.95 -15.73
CA LEU A 145 3.55 -2.98 -15.96
C LEU A 145 4.19 -1.59 -15.98
N GLU A 146 4.48 -1.09 -17.18
CA GLU A 146 5.26 0.13 -17.41
C GLU A 146 4.42 1.03 -18.30
N SER A 147 3.36 1.67 -17.79
CA SER A 147 2.74 2.69 -18.65
C SER A 147 3.79 3.76 -18.98
N HIS A 148 3.74 4.35 -20.17
CA HIS A 148 4.60 5.48 -20.57
C HIS A 148 3.79 6.72 -20.97
N VAL A 149 2.48 6.71 -20.71
CA VAL A 149 1.54 7.72 -21.19
C VAL A 149 0.78 8.33 -20.02
N ALA A 150 0.76 9.67 -19.96
CA ALA A 150 -0.01 10.41 -18.97
C ALA A 150 -1.50 10.12 -19.08
N GLY A 151 -2.13 9.82 -17.94
CA GLY A 151 -3.55 9.47 -17.88
C GLY A 151 -3.87 8.07 -18.43
N SER A 152 -2.87 7.24 -18.71
CA SER A 152 -3.10 5.84 -19.08
C SER A 152 -3.89 5.12 -18.00
N THR A 153 -4.86 4.32 -18.41
CA THR A 153 -5.53 3.42 -17.46
C THR A 153 -4.55 2.32 -17.02
N GLY A 154 -4.63 1.94 -15.75
CA GLY A 154 -3.90 0.81 -15.22
C GLY A 154 -4.43 -0.51 -15.77
N TYR A 155 -3.69 -1.58 -15.51
CA TYR A 155 -4.12 -2.92 -15.89
C TYR A 155 -5.35 -3.34 -15.08
N ASN A 156 -6.45 -3.66 -15.74
CA ASN A 156 -7.69 -4.07 -15.07
C ASN A 156 -7.84 -5.59 -15.03
N GLY A 157 -7.54 -6.20 -13.89
CA GLY A 157 -7.66 -7.64 -13.73
C GLY A 157 -6.90 -8.17 -12.52
N THR A 158 -6.96 -9.48 -12.34
CA THR A 158 -6.27 -10.20 -11.27
C THR A 158 -5.00 -10.84 -11.81
N ILE A 159 -3.89 -10.51 -11.17
CA ILE A 159 -2.56 -11.06 -11.48
C ILE A 159 -2.14 -11.95 -10.32
N THR A 160 -2.00 -13.24 -10.60
CA THR A 160 -1.50 -14.22 -9.62
C THR A 160 -0.03 -14.48 -9.87
N VAL A 161 0.83 -14.24 -8.87
CA VAL A 161 2.27 -14.47 -8.98
C VAL A 161 2.66 -15.64 -8.09
N ASN A 162 2.91 -16.80 -8.69
CA ASN A 162 3.32 -18.00 -7.96
C ASN A 162 4.80 -17.92 -7.54
N SER A 163 5.23 -18.87 -6.71
CA SER A 163 6.62 -18.98 -6.29
C SER A 163 7.56 -19.26 -7.46
N PHE A 164 8.78 -18.73 -7.34
CA PHE A 164 9.87 -18.97 -8.29
C PHE A 164 11.15 -19.33 -7.54
N SER A 165 11.93 -20.24 -8.11
CA SER A 165 13.29 -20.55 -7.63
C SER A 165 14.23 -19.34 -7.80
N ASN A 166 14.08 -18.60 -8.90
CA ASN A 166 14.84 -17.39 -9.16
C ASN A 166 14.21 -16.19 -8.44
N THR A 167 14.97 -15.57 -7.53
CA THR A 167 14.52 -14.43 -6.71
C THR A 167 14.33 -13.12 -7.47
N SER A 168 14.69 -13.08 -8.75
CA SER A 168 14.43 -11.98 -9.69
C SER A 168 13.26 -12.29 -10.64
N SER A 169 12.51 -13.37 -10.41
CA SER A 169 11.26 -13.63 -11.14
C SER A 169 10.08 -13.02 -10.39
N GLY A 170 9.12 -12.48 -11.13
CA GLY A 170 7.91 -11.92 -10.56
C GLY A 170 7.28 -10.81 -11.42
N LEU A 171 6.41 -10.05 -10.77
CA LEU A 171 5.74 -8.90 -11.34
C LEU A 171 6.51 -7.62 -11.00
N TYR A 172 6.74 -6.77 -11.98
CA TYR A 172 7.47 -5.51 -11.86
C TYR A 172 6.53 -4.35 -12.16
N LEU A 173 6.46 -3.39 -11.24
CA LEU A 173 5.68 -2.15 -11.40
C LEU A 173 6.62 -1.02 -11.79
N GLY A 174 6.26 -0.30 -12.85
CA GLY A 174 7.03 0.79 -13.43
C GLY A 174 8.26 0.35 -14.23
N ALA A 175 8.79 1.29 -15.00
CA ALA A 175 9.95 1.09 -15.87
C ALA A 175 11.25 0.79 -15.10
N ASP A 176 12.26 0.23 -15.77
CA ASP A 176 13.57 -0.07 -15.17
C ASP A 176 14.36 1.15 -14.71
N SER A 177 14.18 2.28 -15.39
CA SER A 177 14.93 3.50 -15.14
C SER A 177 14.00 4.64 -14.76
N LYS A 178 14.50 5.50 -13.88
CA LYS A 178 13.82 6.73 -13.48
C LYS A 178 13.62 7.60 -14.72
N ASN A 179 12.36 7.87 -15.02
CA ASN A 179 11.96 8.88 -16.00
C ASN A 179 11.44 10.12 -15.25
N THR A 180 11.50 11.29 -15.87
CA THR A 180 10.87 12.51 -15.33
C THR A 180 9.35 12.37 -15.23
N ASP A 181 8.79 11.47 -16.03
CA ASP A 181 7.35 11.25 -16.09
C ASP A 181 6.94 9.97 -15.34
N ALA A 182 5.93 10.12 -14.50
CA ALA A 182 5.50 9.16 -13.48
C ALA A 182 4.42 8.20 -14.01
N TYR A 183 4.79 7.00 -14.41
CA TYR A 183 3.82 6.07 -15.00
C TYR A 183 4.02 4.63 -14.51
N THR A 184 2.95 4.00 -14.00
CA THR A 184 3.05 2.76 -13.21
C THR A 184 2.34 1.57 -13.83
N GLY A 185 1.57 1.76 -14.90
CA GLY A 185 0.78 0.71 -15.55
C GLY A 185 -0.29 0.06 -14.66
N THR A 186 -0.55 0.61 -13.48
CA THR A 186 -1.47 0.07 -12.47
C THR A 186 -2.40 1.13 -11.91
N ASP A 187 -3.57 0.70 -11.45
CA ASP A 187 -4.57 1.56 -10.80
C ASP A 187 -5.44 0.76 -9.82
N ALA A 188 -6.53 1.38 -9.36
CA ALA A 188 -7.51 0.79 -8.45
C ALA A 188 -8.23 -0.45 -9.00
N ASN A 189 -8.08 -0.78 -10.29
CA ASN A 189 -8.62 -1.99 -10.89
C ASN A 189 -7.60 -3.14 -10.96
N THR A 190 -6.31 -2.85 -10.70
CA THR A 190 -5.25 -3.86 -10.66
C THR A 190 -5.31 -4.62 -9.35
N ARG A 191 -5.52 -5.94 -9.41
CA ARG A 191 -5.54 -6.82 -8.23
C ARG A 191 -4.36 -7.77 -8.28
N ILE A 192 -3.61 -7.88 -7.19
CA ILE A 192 -2.44 -8.75 -7.11
C ILE A 192 -2.66 -9.80 -6.01
N VAL A 193 -2.47 -11.06 -6.39
CA VAL A 193 -2.42 -12.20 -5.47
C VAL A 193 -1.01 -12.79 -5.55
N LEU A 194 -0.26 -12.73 -4.46
CA LEU A 194 1.03 -13.43 -4.38
C LEU A 194 0.78 -14.84 -3.83
N ASN A 195 1.42 -15.85 -4.40
CA ASN A 195 1.37 -17.23 -3.91
C ASN A 195 2.78 -17.79 -3.78
N GLY A 196 3.54 -17.20 -2.85
CA GLY A 196 4.98 -17.38 -2.68
C GLY A 196 5.85 -16.56 -3.65
N GLY A 197 5.24 -15.85 -4.60
CA GLY A 197 5.92 -15.04 -5.61
C GLY A 197 6.40 -13.67 -5.11
N ALA A 198 6.92 -12.85 -6.03
CA ALA A 198 7.45 -11.53 -5.73
C ALA A 198 6.80 -10.41 -6.57
N LEU A 199 6.56 -9.28 -5.90
CA LEU A 199 6.19 -8.01 -6.49
C LEU A 199 7.35 -7.03 -6.32
N PHE A 200 7.77 -6.39 -7.41
CA PHE A 200 8.87 -5.45 -7.43
C PHE A 200 8.41 -4.04 -7.78
N LEU A 201 8.82 -3.05 -7.00
CA LEU A 201 8.72 -1.64 -7.36
C LEU A 201 10.03 -1.20 -8.01
N ASN A 202 9.98 -0.85 -9.30
CA ASN A 202 11.16 -0.67 -10.12
C ASN A 202 11.74 0.76 -10.07
N GLY A 203 12.85 1.00 -10.78
CA GLY A 203 13.56 2.29 -10.82
C GLY A 203 12.71 3.48 -11.29
N GLY A 204 11.83 3.24 -12.26
CA GLY A 204 10.90 4.22 -12.82
C GLY A 204 9.90 4.79 -11.83
N LEU A 205 9.68 4.12 -10.70
CA LEU A 205 8.80 4.59 -9.64
C LEU A 205 9.48 5.55 -8.65
N ALA A 206 10.77 5.86 -8.82
CA ALA A 206 11.47 6.75 -7.89
C ALA A 206 10.86 8.17 -7.92
N GLY A 207 10.24 8.57 -6.81
CA GLY A 207 9.45 9.80 -6.63
C GLY A 207 7.95 9.63 -6.87
N ASN A 208 7.50 8.41 -7.20
CA ASN A 208 6.16 8.14 -7.72
C ASN A 208 5.43 7.03 -6.94
N THR A 209 4.13 6.93 -7.21
CA THR A 209 3.22 5.97 -6.56
C THR A 209 2.69 4.96 -7.55
N ALA A 210 2.86 3.67 -7.25
CA ALA A 210 2.12 2.60 -7.91
C ALA A 210 0.85 2.29 -7.12
N THR A 211 -0.30 2.30 -7.78
CA THR A 211 -1.61 2.06 -7.15
C THR A 211 -2.13 0.67 -7.51
N LEU A 212 -2.68 -0.05 -6.52
CA LEU A 212 -3.37 -1.32 -6.66
C LEU A 212 -4.77 -1.21 -6.05
N GLY A 213 -5.75 -1.91 -6.61
CA GLY A 213 -7.08 -2.08 -6.01
C GLY A 213 -7.16 -3.15 -4.94
N SER A 214 -6.28 -4.15 -4.99
CA SER A 214 -6.24 -5.20 -3.98
C SER A 214 -4.86 -5.85 -3.90
N LEU A 215 -4.45 -6.19 -2.68
CA LEU A 215 -3.27 -7.01 -2.39
C LEU A 215 -3.68 -8.16 -1.47
N SER A 216 -3.31 -9.39 -1.82
CA SER A 216 -3.55 -10.57 -0.97
C SER A 216 -2.56 -11.70 -1.21
N GLY A 217 -2.66 -12.75 -0.40
CA GLY A 217 -1.91 -13.99 -0.54
C GLY A 217 -0.63 -13.99 0.27
N SER A 218 0.45 -14.59 -0.23
CA SER A 218 1.75 -14.68 0.44
C SER A 218 2.92 -14.46 -0.50
N GLY A 219 4.02 -13.88 -0.01
CA GLY A 219 5.19 -13.66 -0.86
C GLY A 219 6.09 -12.51 -0.40
N ARG A 220 6.70 -11.82 -1.35
CA ARG A 220 7.62 -10.72 -1.09
C ARG A 220 7.28 -9.48 -1.90
N ILE A 221 7.32 -8.31 -1.28
CA ILE A 221 7.29 -7.02 -1.96
C ILE A 221 8.63 -6.35 -1.77
N ALA A 222 9.32 -5.98 -2.84
CA ALA A 222 10.67 -5.44 -2.77
C ALA A 222 10.93 -4.32 -3.77
N LEU A 223 12.01 -3.57 -3.55
CA LEU A 223 12.53 -2.64 -4.55
C LEU A 223 13.40 -3.39 -5.56
N ALA A 224 13.32 -2.98 -6.83
CA ALA A 224 14.20 -3.40 -7.91
C ALA A 224 14.95 -2.19 -8.51
N SER A 225 16.04 -2.48 -9.22
CA SER A 225 16.84 -1.48 -9.96
C SER A 225 17.28 -0.27 -9.12
N VAL A 226 17.77 -0.54 -7.90
CA VAL A 226 18.10 0.46 -6.85
C VAL A 226 19.45 1.17 -7.02
N PHE A 227 19.94 1.30 -8.26
CA PHE A 227 21.18 2.00 -8.59
C PHE A 227 21.08 3.51 -8.28
N SER A 228 22.21 4.21 -8.17
CA SER A 228 22.25 5.63 -7.77
C SER A 228 21.38 6.55 -8.64
N VAL A 229 21.37 6.32 -9.96
CA VAL A 229 20.53 7.05 -10.94
C VAL A 229 19.03 6.85 -10.74
N ASN A 230 18.64 5.76 -10.07
CA ASN A 230 17.26 5.38 -9.76
C ASN A 230 16.94 5.58 -8.27
N SER A 231 17.73 6.40 -7.57
CA SER A 231 17.47 6.72 -6.16
C SER A 231 16.19 7.54 -6.00
N GLY A 232 15.47 7.27 -4.90
CA GLY A 232 14.26 7.96 -4.50
C GLY A 232 13.32 7.08 -3.67
N ALA A 233 12.38 7.74 -3.00
CA ALA A 233 11.25 7.08 -2.37
C ALA A 233 10.29 6.56 -3.45
N ARG A 234 9.74 5.36 -3.24
CA ARG A 234 8.69 4.77 -4.09
C ARG A 234 7.50 4.47 -3.21
N THR A 235 6.29 4.79 -3.65
CA THR A 235 5.10 4.52 -2.85
C THR A 235 4.31 3.37 -3.44
N LEU A 236 3.96 2.39 -2.62
CA LEU A 236 2.91 1.43 -2.94
C LEU A 236 1.60 1.92 -2.29
N ARG A 237 0.63 2.27 -3.12
CA ARG A 237 -0.74 2.59 -2.68
C ARG A 237 -1.65 1.40 -2.92
N VAL A 238 -2.40 0.99 -1.89
CA VAL A 238 -3.42 -0.06 -2.01
C VAL A 238 -4.78 0.51 -1.67
N GLU A 239 -5.63 0.70 -2.68
CA GLU A 239 -7.03 1.13 -2.60
C GLU A 239 -7.95 -0.05 -2.31
N GLN A 240 -7.70 -0.71 -1.19
CA GLN A 240 -8.37 -1.94 -0.78
C GLN A 240 -9.85 -1.67 -0.43
N VAL A 241 -10.77 -2.24 -1.21
CA VAL A 241 -12.23 -2.13 -0.98
C VAL A 241 -12.85 -3.38 -0.33
N THR A 242 -12.13 -4.50 -0.31
CA THR A 242 -12.54 -5.76 0.33
C THR A 242 -11.50 -6.20 1.34
N ASP A 243 -11.89 -6.94 2.36
CA ASP A 243 -10.95 -7.41 3.38
C ASP A 243 -10.00 -8.46 2.83
N THR A 244 -8.70 -8.22 2.96
CA THR A 244 -7.66 -9.15 2.51
C THR A 244 -6.53 -9.30 3.51
N ILE A 245 -5.81 -10.40 3.33
CA ILE A 245 -4.62 -10.73 4.11
C ILE A 245 -3.46 -10.93 3.13
N PHE A 246 -2.36 -10.26 3.40
CA PHE A 246 -1.07 -10.51 2.78
C PHE A 246 -0.10 -11.03 3.85
N ALA A 247 0.42 -12.25 3.67
CA ALA A 247 1.38 -12.89 4.55
C ALA A 247 2.77 -12.91 3.89
N GLY A 248 3.64 -11.99 4.28
CA GLY A 248 4.91 -11.82 3.59
C GLY A 248 5.71 -10.63 4.06
N ASP A 249 6.89 -10.49 3.46
CA ASP A 249 7.82 -9.41 3.78
C ASP A 249 7.65 -8.26 2.79
N ILE A 250 7.80 -7.03 3.29
CA ILE A 250 7.75 -5.80 2.50
C ILE A 250 9.04 -5.03 2.71
N GLY A 251 9.63 -4.57 1.60
CA GLY A 251 10.85 -3.79 1.58
C GLY A 251 12.11 -4.64 1.42
N SER A 252 13.25 -4.11 1.82
CA SER A 252 14.55 -4.70 1.55
C SER A 252 15.38 -4.86 2.80
N ARG A 253 16.03 -6.03 2.91
CA ARG A 253 16.87 -6.39 4.06
C ARG A 253 18.35 -6.04 3.88
N THR A 254 18.77 -5.62 2.69
CA THR A 254 20.20 -5.61 2.32
C THR A 254 20.68 -4.33 1.63
N ILE A 255 19.79 -3.39 1.30
CA ILE A 255 20.16 -2.14 0.62
C ILE A 255 20.23 -1.00 1.63
N SER A 256 21.25 -0.15 1.51
CA SER A 256 21.29 1.11 2.25
C SER A 256 20.12 1.98 1.79
N GLN A 257 19.12 2.14 2.66
CA GLN A 257 17.85 2.78 2.33
C GLN A 257 17.89 4.31 2.35
N GLY A 258 19.04 4.92 2.68
CA GLY A 258 19.19 6.38 2.68
C GLY A 258 18.89 7.04 1.33
N ASN A 259 19.08 6.30 0.23
CA ASN A 259 18.79 6.75 -1.13
C ASN A 259 17.57 6.05 -1.76
N ASN A 260 17.04 4.99 -1.15
CA ASN A 260 15.95 4.19 -1.71
C ASN A 260 15.05 3.72 -0.56
N SER A 261 13.84 4.26 -0.50
CA SER A 261 12.83 3.84 0.47
C SER A 261 11.57 3.38 -0.25
N LEU A 262 10.83 2.49 0.41
CA LEU A 262 9.48 2.12 0.01
C LEU A 262 8.53 2.73 1.03
N ALA A 263 7.54 3.50 0.59
CA ALA A 263 6.45 4.00 1.40
C ALA A 263 5.20 3.15 1.14
N LEU A 264 4.31 3.06 2.13
CA LEU A 264 3.06 2.33 2.02
C LEU A 264 1.90 3.28 2.27
N THR A 265 0.92 3.31 1.36
CA THR A 265 -0.33 4.03 1.57
C THR A 265 -1.50 3.06 1.50
N LYS A 266 -2.23 2.93 2.60
CA LYS A 266 -3.51 2.21 2.63
C LYS A 266 -4.65 3.19 2.39
N ALA A 267 -5.48 2.90 1.41
CA ALA A 267 -6.71 3.61 1.10
C ALA A 267 -7.84 2.63 0.76
N GLY A 268 -9.02 3.14 0.43
CA GLY A 268 -10.22 2.32 0.24
C GLY A 268 -10.83 1.84 1.55
N ALA A 269 -12.14 1.60 1.55
CA ALA A 269 -12.92 1.36 2.77
C ALA A 269 -12.69 -0.03 3.42
N GLY A 270 -12.11 -1.00 2.71
CA GLY A 270 -11.87 -2.35 3.23
C GLY A 270 -10.65 -2.44 4.15
N SER A 271 -10.43 -3.62 4.70
CA SER A 271 -9.27 -3.94 5.55
C SER A 271 -8.13 -4.59 4.76
N LEU A 272 -6.89 -4.26 5.12
CA LEU A 272 -5.69 -4.97 4.69
C LEU A 272 -4.90 -5.39 5.93
N THR A 273 -4.75 -6.70 6.15
CA THR A 273 -3.83 -7.22 7.16
C THR A 273 -2.54 -7.67 6.49
N ILE A 274 -1.40 -7.16 6.97
CA ILE A 274 -0.06 -7.56 6.54
C ILE A 274 0.59 -8.32 7.70
N ARG A 275 0.84 -9.61 7.50
CA ARG A 275 1.54 -10.48 8.46
C ARG A 275 2.97 -10.71 8.02
N ALA A 276 3.92 -10.13 8.71
CA ALA A 276 5.34 -10.36 8.48
C ALA A 276 5.78 -11.65 9.21
N GLY A 277 6.22 -12.66 8.45
CA GLY A 277 6.71 -13.92 9.02
C GLY A 277 8.14 -13.85 9.58
N SER A 278 8.88 -12.80 9.21
CA SER A 278 10.19 -12.45 9.76
C SER A 278 10.39 -10.92 9.61
N ALA A 279 11.56 -10.37 10.00
CA ALA A 279 11.77 -8.91 9.97
C ALA A 279 11.52 -8.30 8.56
N SER A 280 10.36 -7.67 8.42
CA SER A 280 9.94 -6.85 7.27
C SER A 280 10.43 -5.42 7.48
N GLY A 281 10.60 -4.57 6.46
CA GLY A 281 11.04 -3.19 6.70
C GLY A 281 11.32 -2.40 5.44
N TYR A 282 10.69 -1.22 5.34
CA TYR A 282 10.69 -0.41 4.11
C TYR A 282 11.10 1.06 4.28
N ALA A 283 11.35 1.53 5.51
CA ALA A 283 11.84 2.87 5.91
C ALA A 283 11.05 4.11 5.47
N GLY A 284 10.23 4.01 4.42
CA GLY A 284 9.28 5.05 4.05
C GLY A 284 8.10 5.08 4.99
N THR A 285 7.43 6.23 5.02
CA THR A 285 6.23 6.45 5.82
C THR A 285 5.12 5.49 5.41
N THR A 286 4.40 5.01 6.41
CA THR A 286 3.14 4.30 6.28
C THR A 286 2.01 5.28 6.54
N THR A 287 1.12 5.47 5.58
CA THR A 287 -0.05 6.34 5.72
C THR A 287 -1.33 5.53 5.55
N VAL A 288 -2.23 5.62 6.52
CA VAL A 288 -3.58 5.05 6.41
C VAL A 288 -4.56 6.20 6.17
N GLU A 289 -5.07 6.30 4.94
CA GLU A 289 -5.99 7.36 4.53
C GLU A 289 -7.45 6.99 4.74
N GLN A 290 -7.80 5.72 4.53
CA GLN A 290 -9.16 5.19 4.66
C GLN A 290 -9.15 3.70 4.97
N GLY A 291 -10.25 3.25 5.59
CA GLY A 291 -10.43 1.86 6.00
C GLY A 291 -9.40 1.46 7.06
N THR A 292 -9.03 0.19 7.03
CA THR A 292 -8.23 -0.42 8.10
C THR A 292 -6.93 -1.02 7.57
N LEU A 293 -5.79 -0.71 8.18
CA LEU A 293 -4.52 -1.39 7.97
C LEU A 293 -4.13 -2.10 9.27
N HIS A 294 -3.92 -3.42 9.25
CA HIS A 294 -3.34 -4.14 10.39
C HIS A 294 -1.94 -4.62 10.00
N LEU A 295 -0.94 -4.29 10.81
CA LEU A 295 0.41 -4.81 10.67
C LEU A 295 0.70 -5.74 11.83
N VAL A 296 1.05 -6.99 11.53
CA VAL A 296 1.31 -8.02 12.53
C VAL A 296 2.70 -8.61 12.31
N GLY A 297 3.51 -8.66 13.36
CA GLY A 297 4.85 -9.24 13.34
C GLY A 297 5.96 -8.23 13.63
N VAL A 298 7.11 -8.39 12.99
CA VAL A 298 8.29 -7.53 13.21
C VAL A 298 8.55 -6.66 11.98
N PHE A 299 8.56 -5.35 12.19
CA PHE A 299 8.86 -4.34 11.17
C PHE A 299 10.09 -3.50 11.56
N GLY A 300 10.95 -3.27 10.58
CA GLY A 300 12.34 -2.87 10.75
C GLY A 300 13.24 -4.03 11.22
N SER A 301 14.56 -3.89 11.06
CA SER A 301 15.56 -4.87 11.48
C SER A 301 16.56 -4.31 12.48
N ASP A 302 16.92 -5.16 13.44
CA ASP A 302 18.09 -5.04 14.30
C ASP A 302 19.32 -5.64 13.59
N SER A 303 20.03 -4.83 12.79
CA SER A 303 21.36 -5.13 12.22
C SER A 303 21.74 -6.61 12.03
N ALA A 304 21.13 -7.30 11.06
CA ALA A 304 21.79 -8.47 10.46
C ALA A 304 22.82 -7.97 9.42
N GLY A 305 24.01 -7.54 9.88
CA GLY A 305 25.12 -7.13 9.01
C GLY A 305 25.55 -5.66 9.07
N GLY A 306 25.17 -4.92 10.12
CA GLY A 306 25.74 -3.60 10.44
C GLY A 306 25.04 -2.39 9.81
N GLN A 307 23.88 -2.56 9.16
CA GLN A 307 23.02 -1.47 8.73
C GLN A 307 21.58 -1.75 9.21
N ASN A 308 21.07 -0.92 10.12
CA ASN A 308 19.68 -1.02 10.57
C ASN A 308 18.73 -0.57 9.45
N VAL A 309 17.73 -1.39 9.12
CA VAL A 309 16.58 -0.96 8.33
C VAL A 309 15.51 -0.55 9.32
N ASN A 310 15.39 0.74 9.59
CA ASN A 310 14.33 1.24 10.46
C ASN A 310 13.04 1.41 9.66
N GLN A 311 11.91 1.12 10.26
CA GLN A 311 10.57 1.46 9.79
C GLN A 311 10.40 2.99 9.73
N GLY A 312 9.63 3.50 8.77
CA GLY A 312 9.33 4.93 8.68
C GLY A 312 8.28 5.38 9.68
N ASP A 313 7.81 6.62 9.53
CA ASP A 313 6.67 7.14 10.31
C ASP A 313 5.40 6.32 10.05
N PHE A 314 4.52 6.28 11.04
CA PHE A 314 3.13 5.89 10.86
C PHE A 314 2.24 7.14 10.94
N VAL A 315 1.33 7.30 10.00
CA VAL A 315 0.37 8.41 9.96
C VAL A 315 -1.03 7.86 9.74
N VAL A 316 -1.93 8.14 10.66
CA VAL A 316 -3.34 7.72 10.60
C VAL A 316 -4.21 8.93 10.36
N LYS A 317 -4.86 8.97 9.19
CA LYS A 317 -5.76 10.06 8.79
C LYS A 317 -7.12 9.94 9.47
N SER A 318 -7.87 11.04 9.42
CA SER A 318 -9.26 11.11 9.89
C SER A 318 -10.13 9.99 9.29
N GLY A 319 -10.84 9.26 10.15
CA GLY A 319 -11.72 8.16 9.73
C GLY A 319 -11.01 6.87 9.30
N ALA A 320 -9.69 6.79 9.43
CA ALA A 320 -8.91 5.60 9.15
C ALA A 320 -8.46 4.89 10.44
N THR A 321 -8.18 3.59 10.33
CA THR A 321 -7.72 2.75 11.44
C THR A 321 -6.37 2.10 11.13
N LEU A 322 -5.40 2.25 12.04
CA LEU A 322 -4.16 1.47 12.03
C LEU A 322 -4.16 0.53 13.24
N GLY A 323 -4.08 -0.77 12.99
CA GLY A 323 -3.80 -1.79 14.00
C GLY A 323 -2.35 -2.22 13.95
N LEU A 324 -1.69 -2.27 15.10
CA LEU A 324 -0.32 -2.77 15.25
C LEU A 324 -0.33 -3.94 16.25
N ASP A 325 0.43 -4.99 15.95
CA ASP A 325 0.64 -6.13 16.85
C ASP A 325 2.05 -6.71 16.61
N GLY A 326 2.91 -6.67 17.63
CA GLY A 326 4.33 -7.04 17.54
C GLY A 326 5.29 -5.86 17.69
N THR A 327 6.45 -5.93 17.01
CA THR A 327 7.58 -5.00 17.22
C THR A 327 7.85 -4.15 16.00
N PHE A 328 7.97 -2.83 16.19
CA PHE A 328 8.17 -1.84 15.14
C PHE A 328 9.35 -0.92 15.46
N ASN A 329 10.42 -1.07 14.70
CA ASN A 329 11.68 -0.34 14.91
C ASN A 329 11.69 0.95 14.08
N LEU A 330 11.17 2.06 14.60
CA LEU A 330 10.94 3.33 13.87
C LEU A 330 12.24 4.12 13.58
N GLY A 331 13.31 3.92 14.33
CA GLY A 331 14.51 4.75 14.20
C GLY A 331 14.29 6.22 14.59
N GLY A 332 15.31 7.06 14.36
CA GLY A 332 15.38 8.42 14.88
C GLY A 332 14.44 9.43 14.24
N ALA A 333 13.90 10.32 15.08
CA ALA A 333 12.96 11.38 14.71
C ALA A 333 11.64 10.91 14.09
N LYS A 334 11.31 9.62 14.23
CA LYS A 334 10.08 9.01 13.72
C LYS A 334 9.00 8.92 14.78
N ALA A 335 7.74 8.88 14.32
CA ALA A 335 6.56 8.85 15.16
C ALA A 335 5.49 7.88 14.64
N LEU A 336 4.64 7.41 15.55
CA LEU A 336 3.26 7.07 15.25
C LEU A 336 2.39 8.31 15.49
N THR A 337 1.80 8.84 14.44
CA THR A 337 0.96 10.05 14.47
C THR A 337 -0.49 9.68 14.19
N ILE A 338 -1.39 10.04 15.11
CA ILE A 338 -2.83 9.90 14.96
C ILE A 338 -3.43 11.30 14.76
N GLU A 339 -3.91 11.57 13.55
CA GLU A 339 -4.56 12.84 13.23
C GLU A 339 -5.97 12.92 13.82
N ASP A 340 -6.56 14.12 13.82
CA ASP A 340 -7.93 14.35 14.28
C ASP A 340 -8.94 13.41 13.58
N GLY A 341 -9.67 12.63 14.38
CA GLY A 341 -10.60 11.60 13.93
C GLY A 341 -9.97 10.26 13.54
N GLY A 342 -8.66 10.09 13.68
CA GLY A 342 -7.95 8.82 13.44
C GLY A 342 -8.15 7.80 14.55
N VAL A 343 -8.02 6.52 14.21
CA VAL A 343 -8.18 5.39 15.13
C VAL A 343 -6.91 4.54 15.19
N PHE A 344 -6.43 4.27 16.39
CA PHE A 344 -5.35 3.34 16.66
C PHE A 344 -5.90 2.09 17.34
N ASP A 345 -5.73 0.92 16.73
CA ASP A 345 -5.99 -0.38 17.36
C ASP A 345 -4.68 -0.89 17.97
N ALA A 346 -4.62 -0.87 19.31
CA ALA A 346 -3.35 -0.87 20.03
C ALA A 346 -2.60 -2.20 19.95
N GLY A 347 -3.32 -3.31 20.03
CA GLY A 347 -2.74 -4.65 20.15
C GLY A 347 -1.69 -4.76 21.27
N ARG A 348 -0.84 -5.78 21.17
CA ARG A 348 0.41 -5.83 21.96
C ARG A 348 1.56 -5.29 21.11
N THR A 349 1.78 -3.99 21.22
CA THR A 349 2.70 -3.25 20.34
C THR A 349 3.93 -2.77 21.08
N THR A 350 5.10 -2.99 20.47
CA THR A 350 6.37 -2.37 20.87
C THR A 350 6.85 -1.42 19.77
N LEU A 351 7.04 -0.14 20.11
CA LEU A 351 7.68 0.86 19.26
C LEU A 351 9.09 1.14 19.78
N ASP A 352 10.09 0.97 18.92
CA ASP A 352 11.50 1.16 19.28
C ASP A 352 12.18 2.20 18.39
N GLY A 353 12.80 3.20 19.00
CA GLY A 353 13.55 4.27 18.34
C GLY A 353 14.99 3.88 17.96
N ILE A 354 15.39 2.63 18.24
CA ILE A 354 16.72 1.99 18.08
C ILE A 354 17.87 2.96 17.80
N GLY A 355 18.72 3.13 18.82
CA GLY A 355 20.03 3.76 18.67
C GLY A 355 19.99 5.26 18.42
N THR A 356 18.88 5.92 18.75
CA THR A 356 18.70 7.35 18.54
C THR A 356 18.07 8.02 19.77
N THR A 357 18.38 9.30 19.99
CA THR A 357 17.90 10.08 21.14
C THR A 357 16.80 11.08 20.75
N THR A 358 16.15 10.89 19.58
CA THR A 358 15.29 11.92 18.97
C THR A 358 13.94 11.40 18.49
N SER A 359 13.63 10.13 18.67
CA SER A 359 12.36 9.55 18.22
C SER A 359 11.20 10.20 18.95
N LYS A 360 10.15 10.59 18.22
CA LYS A 360 9.00 11.33 18.78
C LYS A 360 7.99 10.41 19.48
N GLY A 361 8.11 9.10 19.33
CA GLY A 361 7.22 8.15 19.98
C GLY A 361 5.81 8.24 19.42
N PHE A 362 4.89 8.75 20.24
CA PHE A 362 3.45 8.76 19.95
C PHE A 362 2.93 10.20 19.92
N VAL A 363 2.27 10.59 18.83
CA VAL A 363 1.81 11.96 18.58
C VAL A 363 0.32 11.96 18.27
N PHE A 364 -0.44 12.74 19.03
CA PHE A 364 -1.87 12.97 18.81
C PHE A 364 -2.10 14.42 18.35
N GLU A 365 -2.64 14.60 17.15
CA GLU A 365 -2.85 15.94 16.57
C GLU A 365 -4.27 16.49 16.77
N GLY A 366 -5.11 15.80 17.56
CA GLY A 366 -6.51 16.18 17.77
C GLY A 366 -7.28 15.10 18.51
N ARG A 367 -8.57 14.95 18.17
CA ARG A 367 -9.46 13.94 18.75
C ARG A 367 -9.12 12.56 18.19
N ALA A 368 -8.42 11.74 18.95
CA ALA A 368 -8.03 10.39 18.55
C ALA A 368 -8.83 9.33 19.32
N THR A 369 -9.05 8.17 18.69
CA THR A 369 -9.60 7.00 19.39
C THR A 369 -8.56 5.88 19.45
N ILE A 370 -8.40 5.28 20.62
CA ILE A 370 -7.58 4.08 20.83
C ILE A 370 -8.53 2.93 21.12
N LEU A 371 -8.58 1.93 20.26
CA LEU A 371 -9.22 0.64 20.55
C LEU A 371 -8.25 -0.16 21.43
N PHE A 372 -8.74 -0.66 22.55
CA PHE A 372 -7.88 -1.28 23.54
C PHE A 372 -8.59 -2.41 24.27
N THR A 373 -8.01 -3.60 24.23
CA THR A 373 -8.50 -4.78 24.96
C THR A 373 -7.89 -4.80 26.36
N LEU A 374 -8.69 -4.55 27.40
CA LEU A 374 -8.25 -4.64 28.79
C LEU A 374 -8.16 -6.10 29.22
N GLY A 375 -7.01 -6.50 29.76
CA GLY A 375 -6.81 -7.82 30.33
C GLY A 375 -5.56 -7.92 31.21
N SER A 376 -5.46 -8.99 32.00
CA SER A 376 -4.34 -9.20 32.90
C SER A 376 -3.10 -9.77 32.20
N GLY A 377 -1.91 -9.22 32.51
CA GLY A 377 -0.65 -9.73 31.98
C GLY A 377 -0.56 -9.70 30.44
N ASP A 378 -0.55 -10.89 29.84
CA ASP A 378 -0.41 -11.08 28.38
C ASP A 378 -1.75 -11.21 27.63
N THR A 379 -2.89 -11.17 28.32
CA THR A 379 -4.22 -11.36 27.69
C THR A 379 -4.80 -10.09 27.08
N GLY A 380 -4.39 -8.93 27.60
CA GLY A 380 -4.80 -7.61 27.08
C GLY A 380 -3.80 -7.00 26.10
N ASP A 381 -4.19 -5.84 25.57
CA ASP A 381 -3.33 -4.97 24.79
C ASP A 381 -2.30 -4.28 25.70
N LEU A 382 -1.18 -3.85 25.11
CA LEU A 382 -0.16 -3.06 25.79
C LEU A 382 0.69 -2.36 24.74
N VAL A 383 0.83 -1.04 24.86
CA VAL A 383 1.75 -0.26 24.02
C VAL A 383 3.02 0.00 24.81
N THR A 384 4.18 -0.37 24.26
CA THR A 384 5.49 -0.12 24.88
C THR A 384 6.35 0.73 23.96
N LEU A 385 6.81 1.87 24.44
CA LEU A 385 7.80 2.73 23.81
C LEU A 385 9.13 2.50 24.51
N VAL A 386 10.11 1.97 23.79
CA VAL A 386 11.35 1.44 24.40
C VAL A 386 12.35 2.53 24.74
N ASP A 387 12.57 3.48 23.82
CA ASP A 387 13.64 4.47 23.93
C ASP A 387 13.21 5.67 24.79
N ALA A 388 14.13 6.18 25.63
CA ALA A 388 13.87 7.31 26.53
C ALA A 388 13.41 8.61 25.83
N SER A 389 13.73 8.79 24.54
CA SER A 389 13.24 9.92 23.74
C SER A 389 11.79 9.79 23.31
N MET A 390 11.25 8.56 23.29
CA MET A 390 9.89 8.25 22.88
C MET A 390 8.90 8.53 24.00
N VAL A 391 8.51 9.80 24.10
CA VAL A 391 7.42 10.27 24.94
C VAL A 391 6.13 10.44 24.14
N GLY A 392 4.99 10.51 24.82
CA GLY A 392 3.74 10.93 24.21
C GLY A 392 3.71 12.44 23.99
N GLN A 393 3.11 12.89 22.89
CA GLN A 393 2.84 14.29 22.61
C GLN A 393 1.38 14.43 22.19
N SER A 394 0.72 15.48 22.65
CA SER A 394 -0.63 15.81 22.24
C SER A 394 -0.74 17.31 21.98
N SER A 395 -1.42 17.67 20.90
CA SER A 395 -1.89 19.04 20.65
C SER A 395 -3.37 19.22 20.95
N GLY A 396 -4.01 18.21 21.55
CA GLY A 396 -5.43 18.20 21.89
C GLY A 396 -5.76 19.03 23.14
N ALA A 397 -7.05 19.27 23.35
CA ALA A 397 -7.58 19.80 24.60
C ALA A 397 -7.88 18.67 25.59
N ALA A 398 -8.47 19.00 26.74
CA ALA A 398 -9.09 17.98 27.60
C ALA A 398 -10.08 17.11 26.80
N ASP A 399 -10.16 15.83 27.13
CA ASP A 399 -10.98 14.83 26.45
C ASP A 399 -10.72 14.78 24.92
N SER A 400 -9.45 14.68 24.53
CA SER A 400 -9.03 14.56 23.13
C SER A 400 -8.56 13.16 22.76
N ILE A 401 -8.13 12.35 23.72
CA ILE A 401 -7.67 10.98 23.48
C ILE A 401 -8.66 10.01 24.13
N PHE A 402 -9.47 9.35 23.30
CA PHE A 402 -10.54 8.47 23.76
C PHE A 402 -10.10 7.01 23.76
N PHE A 403 -10.23 6.32 24.88
CA PHE A 403 -10.12 4.86 24.92
C PHE A 403 -11.47 4.20 24.66
N ASN A 404 -11.47 3.24 23.76
CA ASN A 404 -12.57 2.34 23.51
C ASN A 404 -12.23 0.93 23.99
N PHE A 405 -12.69 0.59 25.18
CA PHE A 405 -12.33 -0.66 25.84
C PHE A 405 -13.19 -1.85 25.41
N THR A 406 -12.50 -2.94 25.12
CA THR A 406 -13.05 -4.30 25.11
C THR A 406 -12.47 -5.09 26.29
N ASN A 407 -13.12 -6.18 26.70
CA ASN A 407 -12.65 -7.03 27.78
C ASN A 407 -11.99 -8.28 27.20
N ALA A 408 -10.76 -8.60 27.62
CA ALA A 408 -10.08 -9.86 27.31
C ALA A 408 -10.72 -11.09 27.99
N GLY A 409 -11.70 -10.87 28.88
CA GLY A 409 -12.43 -11.89 29.64
C GLY A 409 -11.97 -12.01 31.09
N ASP A 410 -11.03 -11.19 31.53
CA ASP A 410 -10.45 -11.23 32.87
C ASP A 410 -10.34 -9.85 33.55
N ALA A 411 -10.85 -8.78 32.93
CA ALA A 411 -10.88 -7.46 33.56
C ALA A 411 -11.78 -7.47 34.82
N GLN A 412 -11.31 -6.87 35.92
CA GLN A 412 -11.97 -6.86 37.23
C GLN A 412 -12.12 -5.43 37.77
N ALA A 413 -13.17 -5.21 38.56
CA ALA A 413 -13.38 -3.95 39.26
C ALA A 413 -12.37 -3.82 40.41
N GLY A 414 -11.86 -2.61 40.62
CA GLY A 414 -10.81 -2.28 41.59
C GLY A 414 -9.39 -2.49 41.08
N GLU A 415 -9.21 -3.18 39.96
CA GLU A 415 -7.89 -3.46 39.38
C GLU A 415 -7.42 -2.33 38.46
N SER A 416 -6.10 -2.19 38.37
CA SER A 416 -5.43 -1.23 37.49
C SER A 416 -4.68 -1.95 36.38
N TYR A 417 -4.87 -1.47 35.15
CA TYR A 417 -4.30 -2.06 33.95
C TYR A 417 -3.33 -1.09 33.30
N ASP A 418 -2.13 -1.59 32.95
CA ASP A 418 -1.15 -0.83 32.17
C ASP A 418 -1.65 -0.68 30.73
N LEU A 419 -1.71 0.55 30.23
CA LEU A 419 -2.14 0.84 28.86
C LEU A 419 -0.96 1.13 27.95
N ILE A 420 -0.13 2.10 28.37
CA ILE A 420 0.99 2.62 27.59
C ILE A 420 2.19 2.79 28.51
N ARG A 421 3.32 2.18 28.15
CA ARG A 421 4.63 2.37 28.79
C ARG A 421 5.47 3.28 27.93
N PHE A 422 5.76 4.47 28.42
CA PHE A 422 6.61 5.47 27.77
C PHE A 422 8.08 5.25 28.13
N GLY A 423 9.00 5.67 27.26
CA GLY A 423 10.43 5.51 27.53
C GLY A 423 10.95 6.40 28.68
N ALA A 424 10.30 7.54 28.90
CA ALA A 424 10.58 8.50 29.95
C ALA A 424 9.29 8.99 30.64
N ASP A 425 9.42 9.85 31.65
CA ASP A 425 8.26 10.43 32.35
C ASP A 425 7.37 11.18 31.35
N ALA A 426 6.13 10.70 31.21
CA ALA A 426 5.18 11.15 30.20
C ALA A 426 4.34 12.36 30.66
N ARG A 427 4.41 12.72 31.95
CA ARG A 427 3.59 13.81 32.53
C ARG A 427 3.87 15.18 31.91
N ALA A 428 5.05 15.35 31.30
CA ALA A 428 5.41 16.58 30.60
C ALA A 428 4.84 16.65 29.17
N GLY A 429 4.37 15.52 28.61
CA GLY A 429 3.96 15.41 27.22
C GLY A 429 2.44 15.37 27.01
N ILE A 430 1.72 14.61 27.84
CA ILE A 430 0.26 14.49 27.77
C ILE A 430 -0.32 14.61 29.18
N ALA A 431 -1.29 15.50 29.37
CA ALA A 431 -1.95 15.64 30.66
C ALA A 431 -3.03 14.56 30.86
N LEU A 432 -3.25 14.11 32.10
CA LEU A 432 -4.29 13.10 32.39
C LEU A 432 -5.69 13.54 31.96
N THR A 433 -5.98 14.84 31.97
CA THR A 433 -7.25 15.43 31.53
C THR A 433 -7.51 15.28 30.04
N GLU A 434 -6.50 14.94 29.24
CA GLU A 434 -6.67 14.72 27.81
C GLU A 434 -7.21 13.32 27.51
N TYR A 435 -7.06 12.37 28.43
CA TYR A 435 -7.59 11.02 28.30
C TYR A 435 -9.03 10.93 28.81
N ALA A 436 -9.87 10.30 28.00
CA ALA A 436 -11.26 10.03 28.35
C ALA A 436 -11.68 8.63 27.90
N LEU A 437 -12.74 8.11 28.52
CA LEU A 437 -13.48 7.00 27.94
C LEU A 437 -14.27 7.50 26.74
N SER A 438 -14.26 6.74 25.65
CA SER A 438 -15.18 6.98 24.54
C SER A 438 -16.64 6.80 25.01
N GLN A 439 -17.57 7.48 24.33
CA GLN A 439 -19.00 7.31 24.60
C GLN A 439 -19.42 5.83 24.45
N GLN A 440 -18.84 5.13 23.48
CA GLN A 440 -19.10 3.70 23.29
C GLN A 440 -18.68 2.87 24.50
N SER A 441 -17.54 3.18 25.12
CA SER A 441 -17.10 2.50 26.35
C SER A 441 -17.98 2.80 27.54
N THR A 442 -18.38 4.06 27.72
CA THR A 442 -19.30 4.43 28.81
C THR A 442 -20.66 3.78 28.63
N ASP A 443 -21.17 3.73 27.40
CA ASP A 443 -22.44 3.07 27.05
C ASP A 443 -22.35 1.55 27.23
N ALA A 444 -21.18 0.97 26.98
CA ALA A 444 -20.94 -0.44 27.27
C ALA A 444 -20.97 -0.70 28.78
N GLY A 445 -20.64 0.28 29.64
CA GLY A 445 -20.64 0.15 31.10
C GLY A 445 -19.26 0.27 31.74
N TRP A 446 -18.23 0.63 30.95
CA TRP A 446 -16.90 0.92 31.51
C TRP A 446 -16.94 2.21 32.33
N ALA A 447 -16.38 2.13 33.53
CA ALA A 447 -16.20 3.26 34.43
C ALA A 447 -14.87 3.12 35.18
N GLY A 448 -14.11 4.20 35.27
CA GLY A 448 -12.80 4.20 35.90
C GLY A 448 -12.08 5.54 35.77
N SER A 449 -10.80 5.55 36.15
CA SER A 449 -9.96 6.74 36.08
C SER A 449 -8.60 6.43 35.48
N PHE A 450 -8.08 7.37 34.69
CA PHE A 450 -6.70 7.34 34.20
C PHE A 450 -5.75 7.86 35.27
N SER A 451 -4.59 7.24 35.38
CA SER A 451 -3.50 7.68 36.24
C SER A 451 -2.15 7.39 35.58
N TYR A 452 -1.12 8.08 36.04
CA TYR A 452 0.25 7.67 35.76
C TYR A 452 0.79 6.89 36.95
N SER A 453 1.62 5.88 36.67
CA SER A 453 2.45 5.20 37.67
C SER A 453 3.30 6.21 38.47
N GLU A 454 3.83 5.78 39.62
CA GLU A 454 4.63 6.65 40.50
C GLU A 454 5.84 7.28 39.78
N ASP A 455 6.50 6.51 38.91
CA ASP A 455 7.63 6.95 38.08
C ASP A 455 7.23 7.79 36.86
N GLY A 456 5.92 7.99 36.62
CA GLY A 456 5.38 8.79 35.53
C GLY A 456 5.48 8.14 34.15
N LYS A 457 5.97 6.90 34.05
CA LYS A 457 6.26 6.25 32.77
C LYS A 457 5.13 5.40 32.22
N THR A 458 4.16 5.02 33.03
CA THR A 458 3.08 4.13 32.60
C THR A 458 1.74 4.82 32.77
N LEU A 459 0.99 4.96 31.68
CA LEU A 459 -0.43 5.30 31.72
C LEU A 459 -1.20 4.05 32.15
N GLN A 460 -2.03 4.20 33.17
CA GLN A 460 -2.84 3.13 33.73
C GLN A 460 -4.32 3.53 33.74
N PHE A 461 -5.19 2.53 33.70
CA PHE A 461 -6.62 2.71 33.94
C PHE A 461 -7.08 1.82 35.08
N THR A 462 -7.65 2.44 36.12
CA THR A 462 -8.25 1.73 37.24
C THR A 462 -9.74 1.57 37.00
N VAL A 463 -10.20 0.33 36.84
CA VAL A 463 -11.61 0.01 36.64
C VAL A 463 -12.32 0.22 37.98
N THR A 464 -13.31 1.11 38.04
CA THR A 464 -14.03 1.43 39.29
C THR A 464 -15.38 0.73 39.41
N ALA A 465 -16.05 0.47 38.28
CA ALA A 465 -17.37 -0.17 38.14
C ALA A 465 -18.26 -0.14 39.41
N VAL A 466 -19.02 0.95 39.61
CA VAL A 466 -20.15 0.97 40.55
C VAL A 466 -21.44 0.89 39.73
N GLY A 467 -21.87 -0.33 39.39
CA GLY A 467 -23.13 -0.54 38.67
C GLY A 467 -23.17 -1.79 37.78
N SER A 468 -22.99 -2.97 38.40
CA SER A 468 -23.28 -4.32 37.87
C SER A 468 -22.87 -4.63 36.42
N THR A 469 -21.79 -5.41 36.30
CA THR A 469 -21.24 -6.11 35.12
C THR A 469 -20.30 -5.30 34.24
N ILE A 470 -19.00 -5.67 34.30
CA ILE A 470 -18.03 -5.34 33.25
C ILE A 470 -18.53 -6.01 31.97
N PRO A 471 -18.52 -5.33 30.82
CA PRO A 471 -19.05 -5.90 29.59
C PRO A 471 -18.22 -7.12 29.19
N GLU A 472 -18.85 -8.30 29.17
CA GLU A 472 -18.23 -9.51 28.66
C GLU A 472 -17.96 -9.36 27.15
N PRO A 473 -16.92 -10.03 26.61
CA PRO A 473 -16.66 -10.01 25.18
C PRO A 473 -17.79 -10.73 24.43
N GLY A 474 -18.79 -9.99 23.94
CA GLY A 474 -19.81 -10.53 23.06
C GLY A 474 -21.06 -9.66 22.88
N ALA A 475 -21.07 -8.84 21.81
CA ALA A 475 -22.23 -8.53 20.95
C ALA A 475 -22.01 -7.30 20.04
N ALA A 476 -21.19 -6.33 20.45
CA ALA A 476 -21.03 -5.07 19.70
C ALA A 476 -20.15 -5.22 18.43
N ALA A 477 -19.21 -6.18 18.42
CA ALA A 477 -18.34 -6.41 17.26
C ALA A 477 -19.09 -6.94 16.00
N LEU A 478 -20.29 -7.51 16.16
CA LEU A 478 -21.10 -7.97 15.02
C LEU A 478 -21.89 -6.85 14.33
N LEU A 479 -22.09 -5.70 14.99
CA LEU A 479 -22.95 -4.62 14.48
C LEU A 479 -22.23 -3.68 13.49
N LEU A 480 -20.90 -3.66 13.47
CA LEU A 480 -20.12 -2.91 12.47
C LEU A 480 -19.66 -3.77 11.27
N GLY A 481 -19.69 -5.10 11.39
CA GLY A 481 -19.46 -6.03 10.27
C GLY A 481 -20.73 -6.59 9.61
N GLY A 482 -21.91 -6.40 10.21
CA GLY A 482 -23.16 -7.04 9.78
C GLY A 482 -24.10 -6.21 8.89
N ALA A 483 -23.92 -4.88 8.81
CA ALA A 483 -24.86 -4.02 8.10
C ALA A 483 -24.75 -4.09 6.55
N ALA A 484 -23.68 -4.67 6.01
CA ALA A 484 -23.50 -4.84 4.56
C ALA A 484 -24.11 -6.14 3.99
N VAL A 485 -24.39 -7.15 4.83
CA VAL A 485 -24.86 -8.47 4.36
C VAL A 485 -26.40 -8.60 4.37
N GLY A 486 -27.09 -7.77 5.15
CA GLY A 486 -28.56 -7.82 5.28
C GLY A 486 -29.37 -7.26 4.11
N LEU A 487 -28.80 -6.41 3.25
CA LEU A 487 -29.54 -5.75 2.16
C LEU A 487 -29.53 -6.50 0.81
N LEU A 488 -28.70 -7.54 0.67
CA LEU A 488 -28.68 -8.38 -0.54
C LEU A 488 -29.57 -9.63 -0.45
N ALA A 489 -30.06 -9.99 0.75
CA ALA A 489 -30.93 -11.16 0.94
C ALA A 489 -32.44 -10.89 0.79
N MET A 490 -32.88 -9.63 0.66
CA MET A 490 -34.31 -9.25 0.55
C MET A 490 -34.70 -8.60 -0.78
N ARG A 491 -34.12 -9.04 -1.90
CA ARG A 491 -34.60 -8.62 -3.24
C ARG A 491 -34.74 -9.75 -4.26
N ASN A 492 -35.10 -10.96 -3.81
CA ASN A 492 -35.53 -12.05 -4.72
C ASN A 492 -36.66 -12.93 -4.14
N ARG A 493 -37.64 -12.30 -3.51
CA ARG A 493 -38.98 -12.87 -3.36
C ARG A 493 -40.01 -11.74 -3.47
N ILE A 494 -40.46 -11.49 -4.70
CA ILE A 494 -41.85 -11.19 -5.08
C ILE A 494 -41.85 -11.03 -6.62
N ARG A 495 -42.53 -11.99 -7.26
CA ARG A 495 -42.88 -12.14 -8.69
C ARG A 495 -41.78 -12.57 -9.66
#